data_AF-A0A0F0FM32-F1
#
_entry.id   AF-A0A0F0FM32-F1
#
_cell.length_a   1.000
_cell.length_b   1.000
_cell.length_c   1.000
_cell.angle_alpha   90.00
_cell.angle_beta   90.00
_cell.angle_gamma   90.00
#
_symmetry.space_group_name_H-M   'P 1'
#
loop_
_entity.id
_entity.type
_entity.pdbx_description
1 polymer ?
#
loop_
_entity_poly.entity_id
_entity_poly.type
_entity_poly.pdbx_seq_one_letter_code
_entity_poly.pdbx_strand_id
1 'polypeptide(L)'
;MRLSCLDAGITGIRNIQLPFPIRVGVEAGACEVSMRGFTRAVPHGESRLIPALEEVSLTLLRHARVTLTIVPESGPGFPGAGRDQGCGSTDPSTDDLRQRKPATAGISLAVFASPQSDWGLSSAAACLGKVDGRWLSRKLLQECSSLRQLVRTQRLSRFVFDLLSSAAPSSATSYGFSDRCHLENAVYDQFGISVAALSRLSSAGHA
;
A
#
# COMPACT_ATOMS: atom_id res chain seq x y z
N MET A 1 4.09 4.29 11.61
CA MET A 1 3.33 3.22 12.29
C MET A 1 4.30 2.31 13.01
N ARG A 2 3.99 1.85 14.22
CA ARG A 2 4.79 0.87 14.95
C ARG A 2 3.99 -0.40 15.16
N LEU A 3 4.66 -1.54 15.00
CA LEU A 3 4.14 -2.87 15.24
C LEU A 3 5.02 -3.54 16.28
N SER A 4 4.43 -4.21 17.25
CA SER A 4 5.19 -5.03 18.20
C SER A 4 4.46 -6.34 18.48
N CYS A 5 5.19 -7.45 18.35
CA CYS A 5 4.73 -8.74 18.83
C CYS A 5 5.13 -8.83 20.31
N LEU A 6 4.18 -8.91 21.24
CA LEU A 6 4.50 -9.04 22.68
C LEU A 6 4.77 -10.50 23.08
N ASP A 7 4.23 -11.44 22.32
CA ASP A 7 4.33 -12.86 22.63
C ASP A 7 5.59 -13.48 22.01
N ALA A 8 6.04 -14.61 22.57
CA ALA A 8 7.08 -15.45 21.97
C ALA A 8 6.63 -16.15 20.66
N GLY A 9 5.41 -15.85 20.19
CA GLY A 9 4.82 -16.40 18.98
C GLY A 9 5.27 -15.71 17.69
N ILE A 10 4.71 -16.19 16.59
CA ILE A 10 4.89 -15.64 15.25
C ILE A 10 3.56 -15.01 14.84
N THR A 11 3.58 -13.74 14.44
CA THR A 11 2.38 -13.04 13.95
C THR A 11 2.60 -12.54 12.54
N GLY A 12 1.74 -12.94 11.60
CA GLY A 12 1.82 -12.56 10.20
C GLY A 12 0.70 -11.61 9.80
N ILE A 13 1.02 -10.61 8.97
CA ILE A 13 0.05 -9.77 8.26
C ILE A 13 0.37 -9.93 6.77
N ARG A 14 -0.60 -10.43 5.98
CA ARG A 14 -0.38 -10.80 4.58
C ARG A 14 -0.96 -9.78 3.61
N ASN A 15 -0.50 -9.78 2.36
CA ASN A 15 -1.16 -9.08 1.25
C ASN A 15 -1.44 -7.59 1.50
N ILE A 16 -0.55 -6.91 2.21
CA ILE A 16 -0.59 -5.45 2.38
C ILE A 16 -0.19 -4.83 1.04
N GLN A 17 -0.93 -3.82 0.59
CA GLN A 17 -0.61 -3.09 -0.63
C GLN A 17 -0.92 -1.61 -0.46
N LEU A 18 0.11 -0.80 -0.21
CA LEU A 18 -0.04 0.64 -0.01
C LEU A 18 0.23 1.42 -1.30
N PRO A 19 -0.46 2.54 -1.57
CA PRO A 19 -0.31 3.31 -2.80
C PRO A 19 0.90 4.25 -2.79
N PHE A 20 1.77 4.14 -1.79
CA PHE A 20 2.99 4.91 -1.63
C PHE A 20 4.10 4.00 -1.11
N PRO A 21 5.38 4.32 -1.38
CA PRO A 21 6.48 3.52 -0.90
C PRO A 21 6.60 3.62 0.63
N ILE A 22 6.91 2.50 1.27
CA ILE A 22 7.16 2.44 2.71
C ILE A 22 8.51 1.79 3.01
N ARG A 23 9.10 2.17 4.13
CA ARG A 23 10.28 1.52 4.70
C ARG A 23 9.86 0.75 5.94
N VAL A 24 10.20 -0.54 5.97
CA VAL A 24 10.09 -1.43 7.13
C VAL A 24 11.42 -1.41 7.85
N GLY A 25 11.52 -0.82 9.03
CA GLY A 25 12.70 -0.90 9.90
C GLY A 25 12.45 -1.82 11.08
N VAL A 26 13.43 -2.62 11.48
CA VAL A 26 13.32 -3.51 12.64
C VAL A 26 14.07 -2.90 13.82
N GLU A 27 13.32 -2.47 14.84
CA GLU A 27 13.84 -1.86 16.07
C GLU A 27 14.20 -2.89 17.14
N ALA A 28 13.60 -4.09 17.09
CA ALA A 28 13.95 -5.22 17.95
C ALA A 28 13.52 -6.54 17.29
N GLY A 29 14.18 -7.65 17.66
CA GLY A 29 13.86 -8.98 17.12
C GLY A 29 14.19 -9.14 15.63
N ALA A 30 13.32 -9.84 14.90
CA ALA A 30 13.46 -10.04 13.46
C ALA A 30 12.09 -10.02 12.76
N CYS A 31 12.05 -9.54 11.52
CA CYS A 31 10.85 -9.55 10.70
C CYS A 31 11.14 -10.23 9.37
N GLU A 32 10.33 -11.19 8.96
CA GLU A 32 10.39 -11.67 7.58
C GLU A 32 9.49 -10.79 6.71
N VAL A 33 10.01 -10.43 5.54
CA VAL A 33 9.31 -9.66 4.53
C VAL A 33 9.20 -10.53 3.28
N SER A 34 7.98 -10.87 2.88
CA SER A 34 7.69 -11.63 1.68
C SER A 34 7.10 -10.72 0.60
N MET A 35 7.71 -10.72 -0.59
CA MET A 35 7.38 -9.82 -1.70
C MET A 35 7.80 -10.47 -3.01
N ARG A 36 6.96 -10.43 -4.06
CA ARG A 36 7.24 -11.07 -5.37
C ARG A 36 7.62 -12.55 -5.30
N GLY A 37 7.06 -13.29 -4.34
CA GLY A 37 7.37 -14.70 -4.12
C GLY A 37 8.70 -14.98 -3.40
N PHE A 38 9.45 -13.95 -3.01
CA PHE A 38 10.67 -14.09 -2.23
C PHE A 38 10.43 -13.69 -0.78
N THR A 39 10.94 -14.47 0.17
CA THR A 39 10.93 -14.16 1.60
C THR A 39 12.34 -13.82 2.05
N ARG A 40 12.50 -12.72 2.78
CA ARG A 40 13.77 -12.30 3.34
C ARG A 40 13.61 -11.90 4.80
N ALA A 41 14.44 -12.45 5.67
CA ALA A 41 14.55 -11.98 7.04
C ALA A 41 15.26 -10.60 7.06
N VAL A 42 14.66 -9.67 7.80
CA VAL A 42 15.22 -8.36 8.13
C VAL A 42 15.59 -8.40 9.61
N PRO A 43 16.87 -8.43 9.96
CA PRO A 43 17.32 -8.45 11.34
C PRO A 43 17.20 -7.06 11.98
N HIS A 44 17.37 -7.02 13.31
CA HIS A 44 17.49 -5.79 14.08
C HIS A 44 18.48 -4.78 13.45
N GLY A 45 18.06 -3.51 13.38
CA GLY A 45 18.86 -2.40 12.86
C GLY A 45 18.83 -2.28 11.33
N GLU A 46 18.31 -3.28 10.61
CA GLU A 46 18.13 -3.20 9.17
C GLU A 46 16.77 -2.61 8.79
N SER A 47 16.70 -2.13 7.55
CA SER A 47 15.44 -1.70 6.96
C SER A 47 15.31 -2.13 5.51
N ARG A 48 14.06 -2.32 5.08
CA ARG A 48 13.70 -2.72 3.73
C ARG A 48 12.72 -1.72 3.12
N LEU A 49 13.04 -1.23 1.92
CA LEU A 49 12.12 -0.44 1.12
C LEU A 49 11.14 -1.36 0.38
N ILE A 50 9.86 -1.02 0.46
CA ILE A 50 8.78 -1.64 -0.29
C ILE A 50 8.24 -0.58 -1.25
N PRO A 51 8.28 -0.83 -2.57
CA PRO A 51 7.70 0.08 -3.57
C PRO A 51 6.20 0.28 -3.39
N ALA A 52 5.67 1.37 -3.93
CA ALA A 52 4.22 1.58 -4.00
C ALA A 52 3.54 0.45 -4.79
N LEU A 53 2.35 0.06 -4.35
CA LEU A 53 1.50 -1.00 -4.91
C LEU A 53 2.11 -2.39 -4.95
N GLU A 54 3.27 -2.56 -4.32
CA GLU A 54 3.85 -3.87 -4.18
C GLU A 54 3.10 -4.64 -3.08
N GLU A 55 2.69 -5.87 -3.40
CA GLU A 55 2.07 -6.74 -2.41
C GLU A 55 3.16 -7.28 -1.47
N VAL A 56 2.96 -7.05 -0.18
CA VAL A 56 3.90 -7.47 0.87
C VAL A 56 3.21 -8.22 1.99
N SER A 57 3.86 -9.27 2.48
CA SER A 57 3.50 -9.92 3.74
C SER A 57 4.62 -9.71 4.75
N LEU A 58 4.25 -9.42 5.99
CA LEU A 58 5.15 -9.20 7.11
C LEU A 58 4.91 -10.28 8.16
N THR A 59 5.96 -10.98 8.55
CA THR A 59 5.93 -11.96 9.63
C THR A 59 6.84 -11.50 10.77
N LEU A 60 6.23 -11.06 11.87
CA LEU A 60 6.93 -10.63 13.07
C LEU A 60 7.36 -11.86 13.88
N LEU A 61 8.67 -12.01 14.08
CA LEU A 61 9.25 -13.12 14.83
C LEU A 61 9.59 -12.68 16.26
N ARG A 62 9.09 -13.39 17.28
CA ARG A 62 9.52 -13.34 18.70
C ARG A 62 9.96 -11.96 19.21
N HIS A 63 9.05 -11.25 19.88
CA HIS A 63 9.34 -9.92 20.43
C HIS A 63 9.78 -8.88 19.38
N ALA A 64 9.48 -9.10 18.09
CA ALA A 64 9.83 -8.17 17.04
C ALA A 64 9.10 -6.84 17.22
N ARG A 65 9.86 -5.75 17.12
CA ARG A 65 9.36 -4.37 17.03
C ARG A 65 9.75 -3.82 15.67
N VAL A 66 8.75 -3.40 14.91
CA VAL A 66 8.91 -2.99 13.51
C VAL A 66 8.26 -1.63 13.32
N THR A 67 8.96 -0.74 12.63
CA THR A 67 8.47 0.58 12.27
C THR A 67 8.25 0.66 10.77
N LEU A 68 7.06 1.09 10.38
CA LEU A 68 6.69 1.38 9.00
C LEU A 68 6.68 2.90 8.81
N THR A 69 7.54 3.39 7.93
CA THR A 69 7.68 4.81 7.63
C THR A 69 7.35 5.07 6.17
N ILE A 70 6.47 6.04 5.91
CA ILE A 70 6.19 6.50 4.55
C ILE A 70 7.45 7.18 4.01
N VAL A 71 7.88 6.77 2.82
CA VAL A 71 8.98 7.42 2.12
C VAL A 71 8.34 8.44 1.17
N PRO A 72 8.67 9.74 1.27
CA PRO A 72 8.19 10.71 0.30
C PRO A 72 8.70 10.30 -1.09
N GLU A 73 7.78 10.19 -2.07
CA GLU A 73 8.17 10.11 -3.47
C GLU A 73 8.84 11.45 -3.82
N SER A 74 10.17 11.50 -3.82
CA SER A 74 10.87 12.61 -4.46
C SER A 74 10.38 12.68 -5.91
N GLY A 75 9.84 13.84 -6.31
CA GLY A 75 9.40 14.13 -7.68
C GLY A 75 10.54 13.95 -8.71
N PRO A 76 10.22 14.08 -10.02
CA PRO A 76 11.03 13.54 -11.10
C PRO A 76 12.40 14.22 -11.16
N GLY A 77 13.45 13.47 -10.81
CA GLY A 77 14.81 13.99 -10.78
C GLY A 77 15.70 13.21 -9.83
N PHE A 78 15.96 11.93 -10.13
CA PHE A 78 17.24 11.35 -9.75
C PHE A 78 18.21 11.59 -10.90
N PRO A 79 19.04 12.64 -10.88
CA PRO A 79 20.24 12.62 -11.70
C PRO A 79 21.13 11.54 -11.09
N GLY A 80 21.14 10.36 -11.73
CA GLY A 80 22.32 9.53 -11.67
C GLY A 80 23.49 10.42 -12.08
N ALA A 81 24.51 10.49 -11.24
CA ALA A 81 25.74 11.20 -11.54
C ALA A 81 26.29 10.71 -12.90
N GLY A 82 26.19 11.56 -13.91
CA GLY A 82 26.62 11.29 -15.27
C GLY A 82 26.48 12.54 -16.13
N ARG A 83 27.61 13.25 -16.30
CA ARG A 83 27.91 14.08 -17.48
C ARG A 83 27.47 13.33 -18.75
N ASP A 84 26.91 13.92 -19.80
CA ASP A 84 27.33 15.11 -20.54
C ASP A 84 26.21 15.65 -21.44
N GLN A 85 26.36 16.92 -21.82
CA GLN A 85 25.60 17.66 -22.84
C GLN A 85 25.63 16.98 -24.22
N GLY A 86 24.49 16.95 -24.91
CA GLY A 86 24.39 16.59 -26.32
C GLY A 86 23.08 17.09 -26.94
N CYS A 87 23.21 17.88 -28.00
CA CYS A 87 22.19 18.67 -28.69
C CYS A 87 21.43 17.86 -29.77
N GLY A 88 20.14 18.18 -30.00
CA GLY A 88 19.33 17.77 -31.18
C GLY A 88 18.89 16.30 -31.16
N SER A 89 17.61 15.95 -31.29
CA SER A 89 16.83 16.09 -32.51
C SER A 89 15.41 15.53 -32.28
N THR A 90 14.46 16.00 -33.08
CA THR A 90 13.05 15.60 -33.11
C THR A 90 12.85 14.12 -33.46
N ASP A 91 12.28 13.36 -32.54
CA ASP A 91 11.59 12.10 -32.83
C ASP A 91 10.40 11.94 -31.86
N PRO A 92 9.22 11.44 -32.30
CA PRO A 92 8.08 11.21 -31.42
C PRO A 92 8.39 9.99 -30.54
N SER A 93 8.97 10.30 -29.39
CA SER A 93 9.42 9.39 -28.36
C SER A 93 8.38 8.33 -28.00
N THR A 94 8.70 7.07 -28.30
CA THR A 94 8.09 5.87 -27.70
C THR A 94 8.42 5.71 -26.20
N ASP A 95 9.22 6.62 -25.64
CA ASP A 95 9.60 6.68 -24.22
C ASP A 95 8.53 7.39 -23.35
N ASP A 96 7.59 8.10 -23.98
CA ASP A 96 6.53 8.87 -23.30
C ASP A 96 5.42 7.97 -22.69
N LEU A 97 5.37 6.70 -23.10
CA LEU A 97 4.43 5.71 -22.56
C LEU A 97 4.89 5.10 -21.23
N ARG A 98 6.21 5.04 -20.98
CA ARG A 98 6.79 4.52 -19.73
C ARG A 98 6.83 5.56 -18.61
N GLN A 99 6.73 6.84 -18.96
CA GLN A 99 6.78 7.96 -18.01
C GLN A 99 5.40 8.35 -17.44
N ARG A 100 4.30 7.88 -18.03
CA ARG A 100 2.96 8.12 -17.47
C ARG A 100 2.73 7.16 -16.30
N LYS A 101 2.58 7.72 -15.09
CA LYS A 101 2.15 6.96 -13.90
C LYS A 101 0.93 6.10 -14.28
N PRO A 102 0.93 4.79 -13.97
CA PRO A 102 -0.15 3.90 -14.35
C PRO A 102 -1.47 4.33 -13.70
N ALA A 103 -2.59 4.12 -14.39
CA ALA A 103 -3.91 4.56 -13.91
C ALA A 103 -4.26 3.90 -12.58
N THR A 104 -3.86 2.63 -12.40
CA THR A 104 -3.93 1.88 -11.13
C THR A 104 -3.30 2.63 -9.97
N ALA A 105 -2.14 3.28 -10.15
CA ALA A 105 -1.47 4.02 -9.07
C ALA A 105 -2.25 5.25 -8.64
N GLY A 106 -2.70 6.06 -9.60
CA GLY A 106 -3.49 7.25 -9.32
C GLY A 106 -4.82 6.91 -8.63
N ILE A 107 -5.51 5.88 -9.12
CA ILE A 107 -6.77 5.42 -8.51
C ILE A 107 -6.53 4.85 -7.12
N SER A 108 -5.48 4.06 -6.95
CA SER A 108 -5.20 3.44 -5.65
C SER A 108 -4.94 4.49 -4.58
N LEU A 109 -4.17 5.53 -4.91
CA LEU A 109 -3.93 6.66 -4.02
C LEU A 109 -5.22 7.43 -3.73
N ALA A 110 -6.05 7.68 -4.75
CA ALA A 110 -7.31 8.41 -4.59
C ALA A 110 -8.32 7.64 -3.72
N VAL A 111 -8.46 6.32 -3.94
CA VAL A 111 -9.30 5.45 -3.09
C VAL A 111 -8.77 5.43 -1.66
N PHE A 112 -7.46 5.29 -1.48
CA PHE A 112 -6.86 5.29 -0.15
C PHE A 112 -7.10 6.62 0.59
N ALA A 113 -7.09 7.75 -0.11
CA ALA A 113 -7.36 9.06 0.47
C ALA A 113 -8.85 9.30 0.76
N SER A 114 -9.77 8.66 0.03
CA SER A 114 -11.22 8.82 0.19
C SER A 114 -11.95 7.47 0.04
N PRO A 115 -11.74 6.54 0.99
CA PRO A 115 -12.24 5.17 0.88
C PRO A 115 -13.77 5.08 0.91
N GLN A 116 -14.45 6.00 1.60
CA GLN A 116 -15.91 6.08 1.72
C GLN A 116 -16.64 6.45 0.42
N SER A 117 -15.95 7.07 -0.54
CA SER A 117 -16.57 7.55 -1.77
C SER A 117 -17.15 6.42 -2.62
N ASP A 118 -18.15 6.74 -3.44
CA ASP A 118 -18.73 5.81 -4.40
C ASP A 118 -17.85 5.71 -5.66
N TRP A 119 -17.05 4.65 -5.70
CA TRP A 119 -16.05 4.41 -6.74
C TRP A 119 -16.65 3.61 -7.90
N GLY A 120 -17.12 4.33 -8.91
CA GLY A 120 -17.48 3.81 -10.23
C GLY A 120 -16.44 4.18 -11.30
N LEU A 121 -16.61 3.67 -12.52
CA LEU A 121 -15.71 3.99 -13.64
C LEU A 121 -15.65 5.50 -13.92
N SER A 122 -16.79 6.18 -13.88
CA SER A 122 -16.87 7.62 -14.15
C SER A 122 -16.20 8.45 -13.05
N SER A 123 -16.45 8.14 -11.77
CA SER A 123 -15.82 8.88 -10.66
C SER A 123 -14.32 8.61 -10.58
N ALA A 124 -13.87 7.36 -10.78
CA ALA A 124 -12.46 7.02 -10.84
C ALA A 124 -11.73 7.68 -12.02
N ALA A 125 -12.37 7.76 -13.19
CA ALA A 125 -11.81 8.48 -14.34
C ALA A 125 -11.70 9.99 -14.07
N ALA A 126 -12.73 10.58 -13.45
CA ALA A 126 -12.74 12.00 -13.08
C ALA A 126 -11.60 12.35 -12.11
N CYS A 127 -11.28 11.48 -11.16
CA CYS A 127 -10.13 11.66 -10.26
C CYS A 127 -8.78 11.73 -11.00
N LEU A 128 -8.68 11.15 -12.20
CA LEU A 128 -7.51 11.22 -13.07
C LEU A 128 -7.59 12.37 -14.10
N GLY A 129 -8.55 13.28 -13.95
CA GLY A 129 -8.80 14.36 -14.88
C GLY A 129 -9.34 13.88 -16.24
N LYS A 130 -10.00 12.72 -16.28
CA LYS A 130 -10.60 12.14 -17.50
C LYS A 130 -12.12 12.15 -17.39
N VAL A 131 -12.76 12.58 -18.47
CA VAL A 131 -14.23 12.72 -18.52
C VAL A 131 -14.93 11.39 -18.85
N ASP A 132 -14.24 10.46 -19.51
CA ASP A 132 -14.83 9.21 -20.02
C ASP A 132 -14.41 7.96 -19.21
N GLY A 133 -15.38 7.26 -18.65
CA GLY A 133 -15.17 5.98 -17.95
C GLY A 133 -14.72 4.84 -18.87
N ARG A 134 -15.03 4.87 -20.18
CA ARG A 134 -14.57 3.85 -21.14
C ARG A 134 -13.07 3.92 -21.37
N TRP A 135 -12.48 5.13 -21.34
CA TRP A 135 -11.03 5.30 -21.32
C TRP A 135 -10.41 4.55 -20.14
N LEU A 136 -11.00 4.68 -18.94
CA LEU A 136 -10.47 4.03 -17.75
C LEU A 136 -10.60 2.50 -17.86
N SER A 137 -11.76 2.00 -18.32
CA SER A 137 -11.94 0.56 -18.51
C SER A 137 -10.88 -0.02 -19.46
N ARG A 138 -10.59 0.66 -20.58
CA ARG A 138 -9.54 0.23 -21.52
C ARG A 138 -8.16 0.27 -20.86
N LYS A 139 -7.87 1.29 -20.05
CA LYS A 139 -6.60 1.40 -19.34
C LYS A 139 -6.40 0.32 -18.28
N LEU A 140 -7.44 0.03 -17.49
CA LEU A 140 -7.38 -1.05 -16.50
C LEU A 140 -7.20 -2.43 -17.16
N LEU A 141 -7.83 -2.66 -18.32
CA LEU A 141 -7.61 -3.88 -19.09
C LEU A 141 -6.16 -3.98 -19.61
N GLN A 142 -5.57 -2.88 -20.09
CA GLN A 142 -4.16 -2.82 -20.49
C GLN A 142 -3.21 -3.08 -19.31
N GLU A 143 -3.60 -2.67 -18.11
CA GLU A 143 -2.86 -2.88 -16.86
C GLU A 143 -3.26 -4.21 -16.16
N CYS A 144 -4.01 -5.09 -16.83
CA CYS A 144 -4.51 -6.36 -16.29
C CYS A 144 -5.15 -6.26 -14.89
N SER A 145 -5.86 -5.15 -14.65
CA SER A 145 -6.33 -4.76 -13.33
C SER A 145 -7.86 -4.63 -13.27
N SER A 146 -8.42 -4.87 -12.09
CA SER A 146 -9.85 -4.74 -11.82
C SER A 146 -10.12 -3.55 -10.92
N LEU A 147 -10.98 -2.61 -11.35
CA LEU A 147 -11.37 -1.46 -10.52
C LEU A 147 -11.95 -1.92 -9.19
N ARG A 148 -12.82 -2.93 -9.21
CA ARG A 148 -13.46 -3.47 -8.00
C ARG A 148 -12.42 -4.01 -7.02
N GLN A 149 -11.43 -4.74 -7.52
CA GLN A 149 -10.37 -5.29 -6.68
C GLN A 149 -9.48 -4.18 -6.12
N LEU A 150 -9.05 -3.22 -6.95
CA LEU A 150 -8.28 -2.06 -6.49
C LEU A 150 -9.02 -1.30 -5.38
N VAL A 151 -10.31 -0.98 -5.61
CA VAL A 151 -11.11 -0.26 -4.62
C VAL A 151 -11.19 -1.03 -3.31
N ARG A 152 -11.47 -2.33 -3.36
CA ARG A 152 -11.53 -3.18 -2.16
C ARG A 152 -10.19 -3.22 -1.44
N THR A 153 -9.10 -3.50 -2.14
CA THR A 153 -7.75 -3.61 -1.56
C THR A 153 -7.32 -2.30 -0.91
N GLN A 154 -7.61 -1.16 -1.53
CA GLN A 154 -7.17 0.13 -1.03
C GLN A 154 -8.04 0.64 0.13
N ARG A 155 -9.34 0.34 0.15
CA ARG A 155 -10.21 0.55 1.32
C ARG A 155 -9.72 -0.24 2.54
N LEU A 156 -9.41 -1.52 2.35
CA LEU A 156 -8.88 -2.39 3.40
C LEU A 156 -7.49 -1.94 3.87
N SER A 157 -6.60 -1.59 2.93
CA SER A 157 -5.26 -1.10 3.25
C SER A 157 -5.30 0.23 3.98
N ARG A 158 -6.26 1.12 3.66
CA ARG A 158 -6.49 2.37 4.40
C ARG A 158 -6.98 2.12 5.82
N PHE A 159 -7.92 1.19 6.01
CA PHE A 159 -8.38 0.79 7.34
C PHE A 159 -7.23 0.26 8.20
N VAL A 160 -6.43 -0.68 7.67
CA VAL A 160 -5.26 -1.22 8.39
C VAL A 160 -4.26 -0.12 8.68
N PHE A 161 -3.97 0.77 7.72
CA PHE A 161 -3.07 1.89 7.95
C PHE A 161 -3.51 2.79 9.11
N ASP A 162 -4.80 3.16 9.17
CA ASP A 162 -5.34 3.99 10.24
C ASP A 162 -5.26 3.27 11.59
N LEU A 163 -5.65 2.00 11.62
CA LEU A 163 -5.57 1.15 12.82
C LEU A 163 -4.14 1.06 13.35
N LEU A 164 -3.16 0.84 12.46
CA LEU A 164 -1.75 0.71 12.83
C LEU A 164 -1.08 2.05 13.19
N SER A 165 -1.65 3.16 12.73
CA SER A 165 -1.19 4.52 13.03
C SER A 165 -1.74 5.05 14.37
N SER A 166 -2.52 4.26 15.10
CA SER A 166 -3.28 4.73 16.28
C SER A 166 -4.24 5.90 15.97
N ALA A 167 -4.66 6.05 14.71
CA ALA A 167 -5.83 6.87 14.43
C ALA A 167 -7.04 6.11 14.96
N ALA A 168 -7.92 6.78 15.71
CA ALA A 168 -9.15 6.15 16.20
C ALA A 168 -9.91 5.59 14.99
N PRO A 169 -10.10 4.25 14.89
CA PRO A 169 -10.71 3.67 13.71
C PRO A 169 -12.14 4.20 13.62
N SER A 170 -12.41 4.91 12.53
CA SER A 170 -13.75 5.40 12.21
C SER A 170 -14.72 4.23 12.00
N SER A 171 -16.01 4.54 11.86
CA SER A 171 -17.04 3.54 11.52
C SER A 171 -16.68 2.75 10.24
N ALA A 172 -17.19 1.53 10.11
CA ALA A 172 -17.00 0.71 8.90
C ALA A 172 -17.43 1.44 7.61
N THR A 173 -18.44 2.30 7.71
CA THR A 173 -18.92 3.15 6.61
C THR A 173 -17.88 4.16 6.13
N SER A 174 -16.98 4.60 7.00
CA SER A 174 -15.87 5.49 6.64
C SER A 174 -14.86 4.81 5.72
N TYR A 175 -14.90 3.47 5.61
CA TYR A 175 -14.08 2.69 4.69
C TYR A 175 -14.91 2.06 3.56
N GLY A 176 -16.18 2.45 3.41
CA GLY A 176 -17.07 1.97 2.36
C GLY A 176 -17.64 0.57 2.59
N PHE A 177 -17.75 0.13 3.85
CA PHE A 177 -18.42 -1.11 4.25
C PHE A 177 -19.78 -0.82 4.90
N SER A 178 -20.74 -1.70 4.70
CA SER A 178 -22.11 -1.57 5.26
C SER A 178 -22.10 -1.61 6.78
N ASP A 179 -21.31 -2.51 7.34
CA ASP A 179 -21.22 -2.76 8.77
C ASP A 179 -19.85 -3.33 9.15
N ARG A 180 -19.65 -3.43 10.46
CA ARG A 180 -18.41 -3.87 11.07
C ARG A 180 -18.10 -5.35 10.83
N CYS A 181 -19.12 -6.21 10.78
CA CYS A 181 -18.92 -7.65 10.57
C CYS A 181 -18.34 -7.92 9.18
N HIS A 182 -18.91 -7.27 8.15
CA HIS A 182 -18.38 -7.38 6.79
C HIS A 182 -16.96 -6.82 6.65
N LEU A 183 -16.63 -5.74 7.36
CA LEU A 183 -15.27 -5.21 7.40
C LEU A 183 -14.30 -6.20 8.06
N GLU A 184 -14.64 -6.72 9.23
CA GLU A 184 -13.77 -7.66 9.98
C GLU A 184 -13.51 -8.95 9.21
N ASN A 185 -14.54 -9.51 8.57
CA ASN A 185 -14.39 -10.67 7.69
C ASN A 185 -13.50 -10.35 6.49
N ALA A 186 -13.72 -9.20 5.83
CA ALA A 186 -12.90 -8.79 4.70
C ALA A 186 -11.42 -8.54 5.07
N VAL A 187 -11.16 -8.04 6.28
CA VAL A 187 -9.81 -7.90 6.84
C VAL A 187 -9.19 -9.28 7.06
N TYR A 188 -9.91 -10.21 7.68
CA TYR A 188 -9.40 -11.56 7.92
C TYR A 188 -9.10 -12.29 6.60
N ASP A 189 -10.01 -12.21 5.62
CA ASP A 189 -9.84 -12.83 4.31
C ASP A 189 -8.62 -12.27 3.55
N GLN A 190 -8.40 -10.95 3.61
CA GLN A 190 -7.30 -10.30 2.90
C GLN A 190 -5.95 -10.49 3.58
N PHE A 191 -5.88 -10.24 4.90
CA PHE A 191 -4.61 -10.13 5.64
C PHE A 191 -4.28 -11.36 6.48
N GLY A 192 -5.22 -12.30 6.66
CA GLY A 192 -5.05 -13.51 7.46
C GLY A 192 -4.95 -13.26 8.97
N ILE A 193 -5.36 -12.07 9.44
CA ILE A 193 -5.26 -11.63 10.83
C ILE A 193 -6.54 -10.88 11.23
N SER A 194 -7.00 -11.07 12.47
CA SER A 194 -8.19 -10.38 12.96
C SER A 194 -7.90 -8.93 13.34
N VAL A 195 -8.94 -8.07 13.30
CA VAL A 195 -8.84 -6.66 13.74
C VAL A 195 -8.38 -6.55 15.19
N ALA A 196 -8.84 -7.45 16.07
CA ALA A 196 -8.42 -7.49 17.46
C ALA A 196 -6.90 -7.80 17.60
N ALA A 197 -6.38 -8.72 16.80
CA ALA A 197 -4.95 -9.04 16.78
C ALA A 197 -4.11 -7.88 16.21
N LEU A 198 -4.55 -7.25 15.12
CA LEU A 198 -3.91 -6.04 14.58
C LEU A 198 -3.87 -4.89 15.60
N SER A 199 -4.96 -4.69 16.34
CA SER A 199 -5.04 -3.65 17.38
C SER A 199 -4.04 -3.88 18.51
N ARG A 200 -3.85 -5.15 18.92
CA ARG A 200 -2.83 -5.52 19.92
C ARG A 200 -1.42 -5.26 19.40
N LEU A 201 -1.13 -5.59 18.14
CA LEU A 201 0.18 -5.32 17.52
C LEU A 201 0.51 -3.83 17.47
N SER A 202 -0.48 -2.98 17.18
CA SER A 202 -0.28 -1.53 17.16
C SER A 202 -0.09 -0.95 18.56
N SER A 203 -0.95 -1.34 19.52
CA SER A 203 -0.91 -0.82 20.89
C SER A 203 0.40 -1.17 21.58
N ALA A 204 0.90 -2.38 21.37
CA ALA A 204 2.19 -2.84 21.87
C ALA A 204 3.40 -2.05 21.34
N GLY A 205 3.28 -1.44 20.16
CA GLY A 205 4.34 -0.63 19.56
C GLY A 205 4.39 0.81 20.07
N HIS A 206 3.35 1.26 20.77
CA HIS A 206 3.27 2.60 21.36
C HIS A 206 3.53 2.61 22.87
N ALA A 207 3.54 1.43 23.51
CA ALA A 207 3.97 1.23 24.90
C ALA A 207 5.50 1.11 24.99
#